data_AF-A0AAV4Y481-F1
#
_entry.id   AF-A0AAV4Y481-F1
#
_cell.length_a   1.000
_cell.length_b   1.000
_cell.length_c   1.000
_cell.angle_alpha   90.00
_cell.angle_beta   90.00
_cell.angle_gamma   90.00
#
_symmetry.space_group_name_H-M   'P 1'
#
loop_
_entity.id
_entity.type
_entity.pdbx_description
1 polymer ?
#
loop_
_entity_poly.entity_id
_entity_poly.type
_entity_poly.pdbx_seq_one_letter_code
_entity_poly.pdbx_strand_id
1 'polypeptide(L)'
;MRVNNWALRFGKSIVGSSIQATCLQKITNNFLKLGATVEWVDATQMIEEMRTDRIREAAEYAATGPQHDKSTKFEYYYSKIDDGKEKNAYKVDSNDVILESKPHKSVRELELRPHCNFANAPVNFNRSSVHVPTNVYDEDPKVLNSIKWSEYLTLIFINNLAVDPSLNWQYFGSSTGFLRTFPATSWTKEGRDKPDLYDCRTRSWYVQAAASAKDIVILVDSSGSMTGIRKEIARNVVT
;
A
#
# COMPACT_ATOMS: atom_id res chain seq x y z
N MET A 1 45.49 46.80 -15.58
CA MET A 1 46.50 45.93 -14.91
C MET A 1 46.45 45.95 -13.37
N ARG A 2 46.21 47.07 -12.69
CA ARG A 2 46.24 47.15 -11.20
C ARG A 2 45.20 46.30 -10.47
N VAL A 3 43.94 46.29 -10.93
CA VAL A 3 42.85 45.55 -10.28
C VAL A 3 43.06 44.04 -10.36
N ASN A 4 43.53 43.53 -11.50
CA ASN A 4 43.78 42.10 -11.70
C ASN A 4 44.86 41.57 -10.74
N ASN A 5 45.95 42.33 -10.55
CA ASN A 5 47.00 41.96 -9.61
C ASN A 5 46.53 42.01 -8.15
N TRP A 6 45.67 42.96 -7.79
CA TRP A 6 45.06 43.02 -6.47
C TRP A 6 44.14 41.82 -6.22
N ALA A 7 43.27 41.49 -7.18
CA ALA A 7 42.34 40.36 -7.08
C ALA A 7 43.09 39.03 -6.92
N LEU A 8 44.19 38.82 -7.66
CA LEU A 8 45.02 37.63 -7.52
C LEU A 8 45.70 37.52 -6.14
N ARG A 9 46.19 38.64 -5.59
CA ARG A 9 46.80 38.65 -4.25
C ARG A 9 45.76 38.40 -3.16
N PHE A 10 44.60 39.03 -3.28
CA PHE A 10 43.49 38.85 -2.35
C PHE A 10 42.96 37.41 -2.37
N GLY A 11 42.74 36.83 -3.56
CA GLY A 11 42.33 35.44 -3.71
C GLY A 11 43.33 34.46 -3.10
N LYS A 12 44.64 34.65 -3.34
CA LYS A 12 45.69 33.83 -2.71
C LYS A 12 45.69 33.95 -1.18
N SER A 13 45.46 35.15 -0.66
CA SER A 13 45.38 35.39 0.79
C SER A 13 44.18 34.66 1.40
N ILE A 14 43.00 34.76 0.79
CA ILE A 14 41.80 34.08 1.28
C ILE A 14 42.00 32.56 1.25
N VAL A 15 42.50 32.01 0.15
CA VAL A 15 42.73 30.56 0.01
C VAL A 15 43.73 30.09 1.08
N GLY A 16 44.83 30.81 1.29
CA GLY A 16 45.82 30.49 2.32
C GLY A 16 45.22 30.49 3.73
N SER A 17 44.51 31.57 4.11
CA SER A 17 43.83 31.67 5.40
C SER A 17 42.75 30.61 5.58
N SER A 18 42.01 30.27 4.52
CA SER A 18 40.95 29.26 4.55
C SER A 18 41.51 27.86 4.74
N ILE A 19 42.58 27.49 4.03
CA ILE A 19 43.26 26.19 4.19
C ILE A 19 43.80 26.02 5.62
N GLN A 20 44.33 27.10 6.20
CA GLN A 20 44.85 27.10 7.56
C GLN A 20 43.73 27.03 8.61
N ALA A 21 42.65 27.79 8.44
CA ALA A 21 41.51 27.80 9.34
C ALA A 21 40.74 26.47 9.32
N THR A 22 40.52 25.89 8.13
CA THR A 22 39.85 24.59 7.96
C THR A 22 40.75 23.39 8.27
N CYS A 23 42.06 23.62 8.48
CA CYS A 23 43.04 22.57 8.73
C CYS A 23 43.04 21.44 7.67
N LEU A 24 42.76 21.78 6.40
CA LEU A 24 42.54 20.80 5.33
C LEU A 24 43.72 19.83 5.14
N GLN A 25 44.95 20.31 5.31
CA GLN A 25 46.15 19.45 5.27
C GLN A 25 46.17 18.42 6.40
N LYS A 26 45.71 18.78 7.61
CA LYS A 26 45.61 17.83 8.73
C LYS A 26 44.54 16.78 8.47
N ILE A 27 43.39 17.18 7.92
CA ILE A 27 42.31 16.25 7.55
C ILE A 27 42.80 15.25 6.50
N THR A 28 43.47 15.74 5.46
CA THR A 28 44.01 14.88 4.38
C THR A 28 45.04 13.88 4.92
N ASN A 29 45.97 14.35 5.77
CA ASN A 29 46.96 13.48 6.40
C ASN A 29 46.33 12.47 7.38
N ASN A 30 45.28 12.87 8.10
CA ASN A 30 44.56 11.97 9.01
C ASN A 30 43.75 10.92 8.26
N PHE A 31 43.13 11.27 7.14
CA PHE A 31 42.39 10.32 6.29
C PHE A 31 43.28 9.15 5.84
N LEU A 32 44.52 9.45 5.41
CA LEU A 32 45.51 8.44 5.04
C LEU A 32 46.02 7.62 6.24
N LYS A 33 46.15 8.25 7.43
CA LYS A 33 46.63 7.58 8.64
C LYS A 33 45.60 6.66 9.29
N LEU A 34 44.31 6.96 9.15
CA LEU A 34 43.22 6.22 9.77
C LEU A 34 42.85 4.94 9.01
N GLY A 35 43.55 4.61 7.92
CA GLY A 35 43.34 3.35 7.19
C GLY A 35 41.96 3.24 6.55
N ALA A 36 41.37 4.37 6.15
CA ALA A 36 40.09 4.37 5.47
C ALA A 36 40.20 3.65 4.12
N THR A 37 39.32 2.69 3.88
CA THR A 37 39.21 1.98 2.60
C THR A 37 38.33 2.79 1.65
N VAL A 38 38.77 2.92 0.40
CA VAL A 38 37.95 3.54 -0.66
C VAL A 38 37.31 2.41 -1.44
N GLU A 39 35.99 2.32 -1.35
CA GLU A 39 35.18 1.37 -2.13
C GLU A 39 34.44 2.14 -3.23
N TRP A 40 34.46 1.58 -4.44
CA TRP A 40 33.67 2.10 -5.54
C TRP A 40 32.24 1.62 -5.38
N VAL A 41 31.30 2.56 -5.29
CA VAL A 41 29.87 2.25 -5.24
C VAL A 41 29.32 2.33 -6.66
N ASP A 42 28.87 1.19 -7.20
CA ASP A 42 28.14 1.16 -8.45
C ASP A 42 26.70 1.62 -8.21
N ALA A 43 26.36 2.79 -8.75
CA ALA A 43 25.04 3.38 -8.62
C ALA A 43 23.94 2.50 -9.24
N THR A 44 24.27 1.73 -10.29
CA THR A 44 23.28 0.86 -10.95
C THR A 44 22.94 -0.35 -10.10
N GLN A 45 23.95 -1.01 -9.53
CA GLN A 45 23.76 -2.10 -8.57
C GLN A 45 23.00 -1.62 -7.33
N MET A 46 23.37 -0.45 -6.79
CA MET A 46 22.69 0.12 -5.64
C MET A 46 21.21 0.39 -5.93
N ILE A 47 20.87 0.91 -7.10
CA ILE A 47 19.47 1.13 -7.51
C ILE A 47 18.72 -0.19 -7.67
N GLU A 48 19.38 -1.23 -8.19
CA GLU A 48 18.76 -2.55 -8.32
C GLU A 48 18.52 -3.22 -6.96
N GLU A 49 19.45 -3.07 -6.02
CA GLU A 49 19.27 -3.53 -4.64
C GLU A 49 18.17 -2.72 -3.90
N MET A 50 18.05 -1.42 -4.18
CA MET A 50 16.96 -0.58 -3.67
C MET A 50 15.63 -0.85 -4.38
N ARG A 51 15.63 -1.51 -5.53
CA ARG A 51 14.42 -1.76 -6.31
C ARG A 51 13.51 -2.71 -5.52
N THR A 52 12.33 -2.21 -5.18
CA THR A 52 11.32 -2.87 -4.35
C THR A 52 10.55 -3.98 -5.09
N ASP A 53 11.21 -4.73 -5.97
CA ASP A 53 10.59 -5.83 -6.72
C ASP A 53 10.26 -7.04 -5.82
N ARG A 54 10.78 -7.06 -4.58
CA ARG A 54 10.57 -8.14 -3.60
C ARG A 54 9.10 -8.46 -3.36
N ILE A 55 8.22 -7.45 -3.26
CA ILE A 55 6.79 -7.68 -3.00
C ILE A 55 6.10 -8.24 -4.25
N ARG A 56 6.43 -7.70 -5.42
CA ARG A 56 5.84 -8.10 -6.70
C ARG A 56 6.20 -9.55 -7.01
N GLU A 57 7.48 -9.89 -6.99
CA GLU A 57 7.97 -11.23 -7.29
C GLU A 57 7.41 -12.26 -6.30
N ALA A 58 7.39 -11.92 -5.00
CA ALA A 58 6.79 -12.78 -3.98
C ALA A 58 5.28 -12.99 -4.20
N ALA A 59 4.57 -11.98 -4.69
CA ALA A 59 3.15 -12.09 -5.01
C ALA A 59 2.90 -12.97 -6.23
N GLU A 60 3.70 -12.82 -7.29
CA GLU A 60 3.63 -13.66 -8.49
C GLU A 60 3.93 -15.13 -8.14
N TYR A 61 4.98 -15.38 -7.37
CA TYR A 61 5.33 -16.71 -6.88
C TYR A 61 4.20 -17.33 -6.03
N ALA A 62 3.69 -16.59 -5.03
CA ALA A 62 2.65 -17.09 -4.15
C ALA A 62 1.32 -17.36 -4.89
N ALA A 63 1.01 -16.57 -5.92
CA ALA A 63 -0.18 -16.77 -6.75
C ALA A 63 -0.13 -18.05 -7.60
N THR A 64 1.07 -18.51 -7.98
CA THR A 64 1.26 -19.79 -8.71
C THR A 64 1.16 -21.03 -7.82
N GLY A 65 1.03 -20.84 -6.50
CA GLY A 65 0.89 -21.93 -5.55
C GLY A 65 -0.39 -22.77 -5.74
N PRO A 66 -0.48 -23.92 -5.05
CA PRO A 66 -1.64 -24.80 -5.11
C PRO A 66 -2.93 -24.07 -4.72
N GLN A 67 -3.96 -24.21 -5.54
CA GLN A 67 -5.30 -23.70 -5.21
C GLN A 67 -5.91 -24.60 -4.14
N HIS A 68 -6.43 -24.00 -3.07
CA HIS A 68 -7.12 -24.74 -2.03
C HIS A 68 -8.56 -25.09 -2.43
N ASP A 69 -9.01 -26.27 -2.02
CA ASP A 69 -10.40 -26.69 -2.19
C ASP A 69 -11.35 -25.93 -1.27
N LYS A 70 -12.60 -25.77 -1.73
CA LYS A 70 -13.71 -25.02 -1.09
C LYS A 70 -13.98 -25.40 0.38
N SER A 71 -13.53 -26.58 0.84
CA SER A 71 -13.75 -27.07 2.21
C SER A 71 -12.72 -26.55 3.21
N THR A 72 -11.63 -25.93 2.75
CA THR A 72 -10.57 -25.42 3.63
C THR A 72 -11.03 -24.13 4.30
N LYS A 73 -11.61 -24.23 5.50
CA LYS A 73 -11.85 -23.06 6.34
C LYS A 73 -10.51 -22.52 6.82
N PHE A 74 -10.16 -21.31 6.40
CA PHE A 74 -8.99 -20.60 6.92
C PHE A 74 -9.44 -19.26 7.51
N GLU A 75 -8.78 -18.87 8.59
CA GLU A 75 -9.05 -17.61 9.28
C GLU A 75 -8.18 -16.51 8.67
N TYR A 76 -8.74 -15.33 8.47
CA TYR A 76 -7.99 -14.14 8.05
C TYR A 76 -8.54 -12.90 8.77
N TYR A 77 -7.69 -11.90 8.96
CA TYR A 77 -8.06 -10.70 9.71
C TYR A 77 -8.84 -9.74 8.82
N TYR A 78 -10.14 -9.65 9.08
CA TYR A 78 -10.99 -8.69 8.42
C TYR A 78 -10.77 -7.30 9.02
N SER A 79 -10.52 -6.33 8.17
CA SER A 79 -10.24 -4.95 8.59
C SER A 79 -11.52 -4.21 8.99
N LYS A 80 -12.68 -4.54 8.40
CA LYS A 80 -13.93 -3.89 8.81
C LYS A 80 -14.30 -4.35 10.21
N ILE A 81 -14.42 -3.39 11.11
CA ILE A 81 -15.07 -3.61 12.39
C ILE A 81 -16.57 -3.73 12.08
N ASP A 82 -17.17 -4.87 12.40
CA ASP A 82 -18.62 -4.92 12.56
C ASP A 82 -18.94 -4.01 13.74
N ASP A 83 -19.57 -2.87 13.48
CA ASP A 83 -20.21 -2.08 14.52
C ASP A 83 -21.25 -3.01 15.16
N GLY A 84 -20.85 -3.65 16.27
CA GLY A 84 -21.72 -4.52 17.01
C GLY A 84 -23.02 -3.77 17.32
N LYS A 85 -24.13 -4.26 16.73
CA LYS A 85 -25.54 -3.86 16.88
C LYS A 85 -26.12 -3.03 15.72
N GLU A 86 -26.46 -3.71 14.63
CA GLU A 86 -27.84 -3.58 14.10
C GLU A 86 -28.50 -4.96 14.12
N LYS A 87 -29.14 -5.28 15.25
CA LYS A 87 -30.25 -6.23 15.23
C LYS A 87 -31.43 -5.52 14.56
N ASN A 88 -31.43 -5.42 13.24
CA ASN A 88 -32.65 -5.09 12.52
C ASN A 88 -33.55 -6.33 12.55
N ALA A 89 -34.25 -6.49 13.66
CA ALA A 89 -35.41 -7.35 13.75
C ALA A 89 -36.48 -6.78 12.83
N TYR A 90 -36.47 -7.18 11.56
CA TYR A 90 -37.66 -7.10 10.74
C TYR A 90 -38.70 -8.01 11.40
N LYS A 91 -39.64 -7.41 12.15
CA LYS A 91 -40.82 -8.13 12.63
C LYS A 91 -41.67 -8.44 11.40
N VAL A 92 -41.48 -9.63 10.84
CA VAL A 92 -42.46 -10.24 9.94
C VAL A 92 -43.47 -10.93 10.83
N ASP A 93 -44.72 -10.49 10.75
CA ASP A 93 -45.82 -11.16 11.42
C ASP A 93 -45.95 -12.59 10.88
N SER A 94 -45.97 -13.53 11.83
CA SER A 94 -46.52 -14.89 11.76
C SER A 94 -45.75 -15.97 10.97
N ASN A 95 -45.41 -17.02 11.74
CA ASN A 95 -45.11 -18.41 11.38
C ASN A 95 -43.68 -18.75 10.89
N ASP A 96 -42.82 -18.98 11.88
CA ASP A 96 -41.76 -20.00 11.97
C ASP A 96 -40.96 -20.35 10.71
N VAL A 97 -39.89 -19.58 10.49
CA VAL A 97 -38.58 -20.12 10.09
C VAL A 97 -37.53 -19.47 10.99
N ILE A 98 -37.00 -20.23 11.95
CA ILE A 98 -35.82 -19.82 12.73
C ILE A 98 -34.61 -19.92 11.79
N LEU A 99 -34.32 -18.82 11.07
CA LEU A 99 -33.01 -18.63 10.47
C LEU A 99 -32.07 -18.25 11.62
N GLU A 100 -31.40 -19.26 12.18
CA GLU A 100 -30.22 -19.04 13.00
C GLU A 100 -29.23 -18.20 12.18
N SER A 101 -29.11 -16.92 12.51
CA SER A 101 -28.02 -16.09 12.01
C SER A 101 -26.73 -16.69 12.55
N LYS A 102 -26.06 -17.50 11.73
CA LYS A 102 -24.72 -18.00 12.01
C LYS A 102 -23.86 -16.77 12.37
N PRO A 103 -23.14 -16.78 13.51
CA PRO A 103 -22.22 -15.69 13.81
C PRO A 103 -21.22 -15.61 12.66
N HIS A 104 -21.31 -14.55 11.86
CA HIS A 104 -20.39 -14.34 10.76
C HIS A 104 -19.03 -13.98 11.38
N LYS A 105 -18.11 -14.94 11.29
CA LYS A 105 -16.66 -14.84 11.52
C LYS A 105 -16.18 -14.70 12.97
N SER A 106 -15.30 -15.63 13.34
CA SER A 106 -14.31 -15.50 14.41
C SER A 106 -13.33 -14.38 14.07
N VAL A 107 -13.75 -13.13 14.23
CA VAL A 107 -12.85 -11.98 14.22
C VAL A 107 -11.95 -12.13 15.45
N ARG A 108 -10.72 -12.61 15.27
CA ARG A 108 -9.72 -12.55 16.34
C ARG A 108 -9.47 -11.08 16.63
N GLU A 109 -9.80 -10.67 17.84
CA GLU A 109 -9.48 -9.36 18.36
C GLU A 109 -7.95 -9.21 18.32
N LEU A 110 -7.47 -8.34 17.44
CA LEU A 110 -6.06 -8.00 17.33
C LEU A 110 -5.73 -6.96 18.38
N GLU A 111 -4.66 -7.16 19.13
CA GLU A 111 -4.06 -6.07 19.90
C GLU A 111 -3.48 -5.03 18.93
N LEU A 112 -4.21 -3.93 18.73
CA LEU A 112 -3.76 -2.79 17.95
C LEU A 112 -3.16 -1.74 18.89
N ARG A 113 -1.98 -1.22 18.55
CA ARG A 113 -1.31 -0.17 19.33
C ARG A 113 -1.05 1.05 18.44
N PRO A 114 -1.30 2.28 18.92
CA PRO A 114 -0.96 3.49 18.18
C PRO A 114 0.53 3.55 17.86
N HIS A 115 0.88 3.96 16.65
CA HIS A 115 2.28 4.11 16.25
C HIS A 115 2.52 5.39 15.45
N CYS A 116 3.59 6.12 15.78
CA CYS A 116 3.88 7.44 15.23
C CYS A 116 4.10 7.43 13.70
N ASN A 117 4.81 6.43 13.17
CA ASN A 117 5.02 6.28 11.72
C ASN A 117 3.71 6.10 10.92
N PHE A 118 2.60 5.74 11.58
CA PHE A 118 1.31 5.50 10.94
C PHE A 118 0.26 6.53 11.35
N ALA A 119 0.68 7.79 11.56
CA ALA A 119 -0.20 8.87 12.01
C ALA A 119 -0.96 8.54 13.31
N ASN A 120 -0.32 7.80 14.22
CA ASN A 120 -0.92 7.29 15.46
C ASN A 120 -2.13 6.36 15.24
N ALA A 121 -2.29 5.79 14.04
CA ALA A 121 -3.29 4.78 13.80
C ALA A 121 -3.02 3.53 14.65
N PRO A 122 -4.08 2.86 15.16
CA PRO A 122 -3.94 1.62 15.90
C PRO A 122 -3.53 0.50 14.93
N VAL A 123 -2.32 -0.02 15.12
CA VAL A 123 -1.69 -0.99 14.20
C VAL A 123 -1.15 -2.22 14.93
N ASN A 124 -1.04 -3.33 14.19
CA ASN A 124 -0.39 -4.56 14.66
C ASN A 124 0.65 -5.04 13.64
N PHE A 125 1.90 -5.12 14.08
CA PHE A 125 3.07 -5.46 13.25
C PHE A 125 3.24 -6.97 13.01
N ASN A 126 2.51 -7.84 13.70
CA ASN A 126 2.64 -9.28 13.54
C ASN A 126 1.77 -9.85 12.42
N ARG A 127 0.77 -9.08 11.97
CA ARG A 127 -0.25 -9.53 11.02
C ARG A 127 -0.52 -8.47 9.96
N SER A 128 -1.15 -8.89 8.87
CA SER A 128 -1.74 -8.01 7.87
C SER A 128 -3.26 -8.12 7.93
N SER A 129 -3.95 -7.04 7.59
CA SER A 129 -5.41 -6.96 7.55
C SER A 129 -5.93 -7.01 6.12
N VAL A 130 -7.14 -7.53 5.92
CA VAL A 130 -7.78 -7.65 4.61
C VAL A 130 -9.07 -6.82 4.59
N HIS A 131 -9.22 -5.99 3.57
CA HIS A 131 -10.41 -5.25 3.25
C HIS A 131 -11.04 -5.87 1.99
N VAL A 132 -12.32 -6.25 2.08
CA VAL A 132 -13.11 -6.71 0.93
C VAL A 132 -14.15 -5.62 0.63
N PRO A 133 -14.20 -5.09 -0.60
CA PRO A 133 -15.15 -4.05 -0.95
C PRO A 133 -16.58 -4.60 -0.94
N THR A 134 -17.56 -3.72 -0.73
CA THR A 134 -18.97 -4.12 -0.55
C THR A 134 -19.59 -4.78 -1.79
N ASN A 135 -19.03 -4.53 -2.98
CA ASN A 135 -19.44 -5.11 -4.25
C ASN A 135 -18.84 -6.51 -4.52
N VAL A 136 -17.97 -7.03 -3.64
CA VAL A 136 -17.34 -8.34 -3.78
C VAL A 136 -17.86 -9.28 -2.70
N TYR A 137 -18.29 -10.48 -3.12
CA TYR A 137 -18.70 -11.53 -2.20
C TYR A 137 -17.46 -12.18 -1.58
N ASP A 138 -17.36 -12.12 -0.26
CA ASP A 138 -16.20 -12.57 0.51
C ASP A 138 -16.11 -14.10 0.63
N GLU A 139 -17.21 -14.83 0.42
CA GLU A 139 -17.23 -16.29 0.41
C GLU A 139 -17.02 -16.90 -1.00
N ASP A 140 -16.77 -16.08 -2.03
CA ASP A 140 -16.39 -16.57 -3.35
C ASP A 140 -15.07 -17.39 -3.23
N PRO A 141 -15.05 -18.66 -3.66
CA PRO A 141 -13.84 -19.50 -3.63
C PRO A 141 -12.62 -18.83 -4.27
N LYS A 142 -12.81 -18.04 -5.32
CA LYS A 142 -11.72 -17.32 -5.98
C LYS A 142 -11.14 -16.22 -5.09
N VAL A 143 -11.99 -15.50 -4.38
CA VAL A 143 -11.59 -14.46 -3.41
C VAL A 143 -10.90 -15.11 -2.22
N LEU A 144 -11.51 -16.15 -1.66
CA LEU A 144 -10.95 -16.89 -0.52
C LEU A 144 -9.57 -17.46 -0.83
N ASN A 145 -9.41 -18.20 -1.94
CA ASN A 145 -8.11 -18.73 -2.32
C ASN A 145 -7.07 -17.62 -2.50
N SER A 146 -7.50 -16.47 -3.03
CA SER A 146 -6.61 -15.33 -3.21
C SER A 146 -6.18 -14.67 -1.91
N ILE A 147 -7.10 -14.59 -0.95
CA ILE A 147 -6.80 -14.15 0.42
C ILE A 147 -5.84 -15.15 1.08
N LYS A 148 -6.03 -16.46 0.87
CA LYS A 148 -5.20 -17.48 1.51
C LYS A 148 -3.76 -17.44 1.03
N TRP A 149 -3.50 -17.48 -0.27
CA TRP A 149 -2.11 -17.45 -0.76
C TRP A 149 -1.43 -16.11 -0.44
N SER A 150 -2.17 -14.99 -0.47
CA SER A 150 -1.61 -13.68 -0.14
C SER A 150 -1.20 -13.52 1.33
N GLU A 151 -1.55 -14.48 2.21
CA GLU A 151 -1.04 -14.54 3.58
C GLU A 151 0.50 -14.61 3.61
N TYR A 152 1.12 -15.27 2.63
CA TYR A 152 2.56 -15.38 2.45
C TYR A 152 3.26 -14.00 2.39
N LEU A 153 2.59 -12.99 1.83
CA LEU A 153 3.12 -11.63 1.72
C LEU A 153 3.34 -10.97 3.09
N THR A 154 2.66 -11.42 4.14
CA THR A 154 2.82 -10.87 5.49
C THR A 154 4.26 -10.99 5.99
N LEU A 155 4.93 -12.13 5.72
CA LEU A 155 6.32 -12.34 6.11
C LEU A 155 7.27 -11.40 5.36
N ILE A 156 6.98 -11.15 4.07
CA ILE A 156 7.73 -10.21 3.25
C ILE A 156 7.56 -8.80 3.78
N PHE A 157 6.33 -8.39 4.13
CA PHE A 157 6.07 -7.08 4.71
C PHE A 157 6.80 -6.84 6.04
N ILE A 158 6.82 -7.86 6.90
CA ILE A 158 7.58 -7.82 8.18
C ILE A 158 9.08 -7.69 7.90
N ASN A 159 9.62 -8.48 6.96
CA ASN A 159 11.03 -8.42 6.58
C ASN A 159 11.39 -7.03 6.01
N ASN A 160 10.56 -6.48 5.13
CA ASN A 160 10.77 -5.15 4.57
C ASN A 160 10.83 -4.08 5.67
N LEU A 161 9.91 -4.12 6.64
CA LEU A 161 9.92 -3.19 7.77
C LEU A 161 11.15 -3.38 8.68
N ALA A 162 11.66 -4.61 8.82
CA ALA A 162 12.88 -4.89 9.58
C ALA A 162 14.14 -4.36 8.87
N VAL A 163 14.17 -4.40 7.54
CA VAL A 163 15.24 -3.83 6.71
C VAL A 163 15.18 -2.31 6.69
N ASP A 164 13.98 -1.74 6.57
CA ASP A 164 13.75 -0.29 6.56
C ASP A 164 12.60 0.10 7.52
N PRO A 165 12.94 0.53 8.75
CA PRO A 165 11.97 1.00 9.73
C PRO A 165 11.24 2.30 9.35
N SER A 166 11.68 3.01 8.30
CA SER A 166 11.04 4.23 7.81
C SER A 166 9.87 3.96 6.86
N LEU A 167 9.67 2.69 6.47
CA LEU A 167 8.55 2.29 5.62
C LEU A 167 7.20 2.61 6.26
N ASN A 168 6.34 3.21 5.44
CA ASN A 168 4.94 3.42 5.75
C ASN A 168 4.10 2.18 5.35
N TRP A 169 2.79 2.38 5.21
CA TRP A 169 1.83 1.35 4.79
C TRP A 169 2.32 0.55 3.59
N GLN A 170 2.38 -0.76 3.76
CA GLN A 170 2.59 -1.72 2.67
C GLN A 170 1.23 -2.31 2.31
N TYR A 171 0.94 -2.43 1.02
CA TYR A 171 -0.35 -2.90 0.56
C TYR A 171 -0.26 -3.75 -0.71
N PHE A 172 -1.22 -4.65 -0.84
CA PHE A 172 -1.40 -5.50 -2.01
C PHE A 172 -2.86 -5.43 -2.44
N GLY A 173 -3.11 -4.96 -3.66
CA GLY A 173 -4.43 -4.99 -4.27
C GLY A 173 -4.58 -6.22 -5.14
N SER A 174 -5.57 -7.05 -4.84
CA SER A 174 -5.87 -8.21 -5.67
C SER A 174 -6.73 -7.84 -6.88
N SER A 175 -6.54 -8.53 -8.00
CA SER A 175 -7.47 -8.48 -9.14
C SER A 175 -8.87 -8.99 -8.79
N THR A 176 -8.99 -9.81 -7.74
CA THR A 176 -10.28 -10.25 -7.16
C THR A 176 -10.97 -9.17 -6.32
N GLY A 177 -10.32 -8.03 -6.07
CA GLY A 177 -10.93 -6.83 -5.49
C GLY A 177 -10.61 -6.57 -4.02
N PHE A 178 -10.10 -7.55 -3.27
CA PHE A 178 -9.68 -7.31 -1.89
C PHE A 178 -8.34 -6.55 -1.83
N LEU A 179 -8.18 -5.77 -0.77
CA LEU A 179 -6.95 -5.08 -0.40
C LEU A 179 -6.36 -5.74 0.85
N ARG A 180 -5.08 -6.10 0.82
CA ARG A 180 -4.33 -6.49 2.01
C ARG A 180 -3.42 -5.34 2.42
N THR A 181 -3.42 -4.98 3.70
CA THR A 181 -2.60 -3.89 4.27
C THR A 181 -1.75 -4.39 5.42
N PHE A 182 -0.53 -3.87 5.51
CA PHE A 182 0.41 -4.09 6.59
C PHE A 182 1.01 -2.75 7.06
N PRO A 183 1.16 -2.53 8.38
CA PRO A 183 0.70 -3.38 9.49
C PRO A 183 -0.82 -3.55 9.52
N ALA A 184 -1.32 -4.58 10.21
CA ALA A 184 -2.77 -4.79 10.34
C ALA A 184 -3.42 -3.63 11.08
N THR A 185 -4.54 -3.13 10.56
CA THR A 185 -5.31 -2.04 11.16
C THR A 185 -6.81 -2.27 10.97
N SER A 186 -7.61 -1.55 11.74
CA SER A 186 -9.04 -1.47 11.50
C SER A 186 -9.37 -0.51 10.35
N TRP A 187 -10.24 -0.96 9.44
CA TRP A 187 -10.77 -0.15 8.38
C TRP A 187 -11.72 0.89 8.97
N THR A 188 -11.34 2.16 8.87
CA THR A 188 -12.16 3.27 9.33
C THR A 188 -13.02 3.76 8.18
N LYS A 189 -14.35 3.64 8.29
CA LYS A 189 -15.29 4.26 7.35
C LYS A 189 -15.31 5.77 7.56
N GLU A 190 -15.58 6.54 6.51
CA GLU A 190 -15.77 8.00 6.60
C GLU A 190 -17.11 8.34 7.31
N GLY A 191 -17.17 8.11 8.61
CA GLY A 191 -18.38 8.24 9.41
C GLY A 191 -19.18 6.93 9.47
N ARG A 192 -19.99 6.82 10.54
CA ARG A 192 -20.79 5.61 10.82
C ARG A 192 -21.90 5.37 9.78
N ASP A 193 -22.44 6.45 9.22
CA ASP A 193 -23.63 6.39 8.35
C ASP A 193 -23.30 6.30 6.87
N LYS A 194 -22.01 6.38 6.47
CA LYS A 194 -21.62 6.31 5.07
C LYS A 194 -21.25 4.89 4.67
N PRO A 195 -21.76 4.38 3.53
CA PRO A 195 -21.36 3.10 3.02
C PRO A 195 -19.88 3.11 2.62
N ASP A 196 -19.22 1.98 2.83
CA ASP A 196 -17.86 1.78 2.37
C ASP A 196 -17.85 1.53 0.85
N LEU A 197 -17.46 2.56 0.10
CA LEU A 197 -17.33 2.55 -1.36
C LEU A 197 -15.89 2.31 -1.82
N TYR A 198 -15.00 1.92 -0.91
CA TYR A 198 -13.61 1.69 -1.30
C TYR A 198 -13.47 0.41 -2.10
N ASP A 199 -12.93 0.50 -3.33
CA ASP A 199 -12.48 -0.64 -4.14
C ASP A 199 -11.06 -0.34 -4.62
N CYS A 200 -10.11 -1.23 -4.31
CA CYS A 200 -8.70 -1.02 -4.66
C CYS A 200 -8.46 -0.91 -6.17
N ARG A 201 -9.27 -1.59 -7.00
CA ARG A 201 -9.07 -1.67 -8.45
C ARG A 201 -9.38 -0.36 -9.19
N THR A 202 -10.18 0.49 -8.56
CA THR A 202 -10.55 1.81 -9.10
C THR A 202 -9.55 2.91 -8.73
N ARG A 203 -8.58 2.61 -7.86
CA ARG A 203 -7.64 3.60 -7.34
C ARG A 203 -6.53 3.88 -8.34
N SER A 204 -6.11 5.15 -8.42
CA SER A 204 -5.08 5.59 -9.36
C SER A 204 -3.78 4.79 -9.25
N TRP A 205 -3.34 4.48 -8.02
CA TRP A 205 -2.13 3.67 -7.81
C TRP A 205 -2.26 2.26 -8.39
N TYR A 206 -3.45 1.64 -8.32
CA TYR A 206 -3.70 0.32 -8.87
C TYR A 206 -3.76 0.37 -10.38
N VAL A 207 -4.52 1.32 -10.94
CA VAL A 207 -4.69 1.49 -12.38
C VAL A 207 -3.35 1.79 -13.07
N GLN A 208 -2.53 2.66 -12.47
CA GLN A 208 -1.20 2.98 -12.99
C GLN A 208 -0.23 1.79 -12.95
N ALA A 209 -0.34 0.91 -11.95
CA ALA A 209 0.48 -0.29 -11.86
C ALA A 209 -0.01 -1.43 -12.78
N ALA A 210 -1.33 -1.55 -12.96
CA ALA A 210 -1.95 -2.63 -13.73
C ALA A 210 -1.97 -2.36 -15.24
N ALA A 211 -1.94 -1.09 -15.67
CA ALA A 211 -2.03 -0.71 -17.06
C ALA A 211 -1.08 0.43 -17.41
N SER A 212 -0.49 0.36 -18.61
CA SER A 212 0.26 1.47 -19.19
C SER A 212 -0.66 2.63 -19.58
N ALA A 213 -0.09 3.83 -19.70
CA ALA A 213 -0.80 5.00 -20.22
C ALA A 213 -1.35 4.73 -21.63
N LYS A 214 -2.60 5.15 -21.87
CA LYS A 214 -3.33 4.95 -23.13
C LYS A 214 -4.12 6.20 -23.47
N ASP A 215 -4.13 6.55 -24.75
CA ASP A 215 -5.00 7.60 -25.29
C ASP A 215 -6.35 7.00 -25.68
N ILE A 216 -7.44 7.54 -25.13
CA ILE A 216 -8.80 7.01 -25.31
C ILE A 216 -9.68 8.11 -25.90
N VAL A 217 -10.46 7.76 -26.93
CA VAL A 217 -11.55 8.60 -27.47
C VAL A 217 -12.88 7.93 -27.11
N ILE A 218 -13.73 8.64 -26.37
CA ILE A 218 -15.06 8.16 -25.98
C ILE A 218 -16.09 8.77 -26.92
N LEU A 219 -16.79 7.94 -27.69
CA LEU A 219 -17.88 8.35 -28.58
C LEU A 219 -19.22 8.06 -27.90
N VAL A 220 -20.03 9.09 -27.66
CA VAL A 220 -21.35 8.98 -27.04
C VAL A 220 -22.43 9.13 -28.11
N ASP A 221 -23.28 8.11 -28.26
CA ASP A 221 -24.39 8.17 -29.20
C ASP A 221 -25.46 9.18 -28.72
N SER A 222 -25.86 10.07 -29.63
CA SER A 222 -26.87 11.11 -29.42
C SER A 222 -28.11 10.93 -30.28
N SER A 223 -28.24 9.79 -30.96
CA SER A 223 -29.38 9.41 -31.79
C SER A 223 -30.70 9.36 -31.02
N GLY A 224 -31.82 9.36 -31.75
CA GLY A 224 -33.16 9.28 -31.15
C GLY A 224 -33.40 8.02 -30.30
N SER A 225 -32.68 6.92 -30.53
CA SER A 225 -32.79 5.69 -29.71
C SER A 225 -32.21 5.82 -28.31
N MET A 226 -31.43 6.88 -28.06
CA MET A 226 -30.81 7.15 -26.76
C MET A 226 -31.66 8.06 -25.87
N THR A 227 -32.84 8.53 -26.29
CA THR A 227 -33.67 9.43 -25.46
C THR A 227 -34.07 8.85 -24.10
N GLY A 228 -34.25 9.73 -23.11
CA GLY A 228 -34.67 9.36 -21.75
C GLY A 228 -33.55 8.76 -20.91
N ILE A 229 -33.87 7.70 -20.15
CA ILE A 229 -32.98 7.05 -19.17
C ILE A 229 -31.64 6.61 -19.79
N ARG A 230 -31.65 6.16 -21.05
CA ARG A 230 -30.44 5.69 -21.74
C ARG A 230 -29.40 6.80 -21.91
N LYS A 231 -29.85 8.02 -22.24
CA LYS A 231 -28.98 9.21 -22.33
C LYS A 231 -28.39 9.56 -20.97
N GLU A 232 -29.20 9.46 -19.92
CA GLU A 232 -28.79 9.82 -18.56
C GLU A 232 -27.77 8.83 -18.00
N ILE A 233 -27.98 7.52 -18.21
CA ILE A 233 -26.98 6.49 -17.87
C ILE A 233 -25.69 6.72 -18.67
N ALA A 234 -25.79 6.94 -19.98
CA ALA A 234 -24.61 7.20 -20.81
C ALA A 234 -23.83 8.43 -20.33
N ARG A 235 -24.52 9.49 -19.89
CA ARG A 235 -23.90 10.66 -19.29
C ARG A 235 -23.18 10.31 -17.99
N ASN A 236 -23.87 9.68 -17.04
CA ASN A 236 -23.30 9.33 -15.73
C ASN A 236 -22.11 8.36 -15.78
N VAL A 237 -21.99 7.56 -16.84
CA VAL A 237 -20.85 6.65 -17.04
C VAL A 237 -19.63 7.38 -17.61
N VAL A 238 -19.84 8.45 -18.40
CA VAL A 238 -18.77 9.16 -19.11
C VAL A 238 -18.25 10.37 -18.34
N THR A 239 -19.14 11.13 -17.69
CA THR A 239 -18.79 12.27 -16.80
C THR A 239 -18.71 11.84 -15.35
#